data_AF-A0A7Y7TPR5-F1
#
_entry.id   AF-A0A7Y7TPR5-F1
#
_cell.length_a   1.000
_cell.length_b   1.000
_cell.length_c   1.000
_cell.angle_alpha   90.00
_cell.angle_beta   90.00
_cell.angle_gamma   90.00
#
_symmetry.space_group_name_H-M   'P 1'
#
loop_
_entity.id
_entity.type
_entity.pdbx_description
1 polymer ?
#
loop_
_entity_poly.entity_id
_entity_poly.type
_entity_poly.pdbx_seq_one_letter_code
_entity_poly.pdbx_strand_id
1 'polypeptide(L)'
;MAKTTYSELLDAGVHFGHLKRKWNPNMAPYIFMERNGIHIIDLNKTVAKIEEASAAIKQIAKSGKKILFVATKKQAKDTVAELVKKVNMPYVTERWPGGMLTNFATIRKAVRKMATIDKMETDGTFANMSKRERLQVSRERAKLEKNLGSISDLSRLPSALFIVDITKEHIAVAEAKRLNIPTFAIVDTNSNPNEVDFPIPANDDASKSIAIIVGAIVASIEEGIAERKFDKDKAEEERDEAVESEIKSAAIEAIDEEDSEDTKNKKLAAKVKLKADEFAPKAAAERKKVAPKAFNKGAGTRPKKK
;
A
#
# COMPACT_ATOMS: atom_id res chain seq x y z
N MET A 1 -19.19 9.03 -2.26
CA MET A 1 -18.54 9.69 -3.41
C MET A 1 -18.69 11.19 -3.31
N ALA A 2 -17.66 11.88 -2.82
CA ALA A 2 -17.51 13.31 -3.08
C ALA A 2 -17.31 13.48 -4.60
N LYS A 3 -18.38 13.77 -5.33
CA LYS A 3 -18.30 13.99 -6.77
C LYS A 3 -17.61 15.32 -7.01
N THR A 4 -16.44 15.29 -7.65
CA THR A 4 -15.81 16.51 -8.16
C THR A 4 -16.79 17.22 -9.08
N THR A 5 -17.18 18.43 -8.71
CA THR A 5 -18.13 19.20 -9.50
C THR A 5 -17.42 19.87 -10.69
N TYR A 6 -18.17 20.11 -11.77
CA TYR A 6 -17.64 20.81 -12.94
C TYR A 6 -17.01 22.16 -12.56
N SER A 7 -17.68 22.92 -11.67
CA SER A 7 -17.21 24.23 -11.21
C SER A 7 -15.87 24.15 -10.48
N GLU A 8 -15.69 23.17 -9.59
CA GLU A 8 -14.42 22.97 -8.87
C GLU A 8 -13.27 22.67 -9.84
N LEU A 9 -13.50 21.84 -10.87
CA LEU A 9 -12.49 21.52 -11.88
C LEU A 9 -12.16 22.75 -12.75
N LEU A 10 -13.17 23.58 -13.05
CA LEU A 10 -12.99 24.82 -13.80
C LEU A 10 -12.13 25.81 -13.01
N ASP A 11 -12.47 26.06 -11.75
CA ASP A 11 -11.79 27.01 -10.86
C ASP A 11 -10.34 26.61 -10.55
N ALA A 12 -10.06 25.30 -10.50
CA ALA A 12 -8.71 24.79 -10.31
C ALA A 12 -7.85 24.78 -11.58
N GLY A 13 -8.43 25.12 -12.75
CA GLY A 13 -7.70 25.16 -14.02
C GLY A 13 -7.36 23.79 -14.59
N VAL A 14 -8.20 22.77 -14.32
CA VAL A 14 -8.01 21.39 -14.82
C VAL A 14 -8.15 21.29 -16.34
N HIS A 15 -8.93 22.20 -16.94
CA HIS A 15 -9.26 22.23 -18.35
C HIS A 15 -8.12 22.76 -19.25
N PHE A 16 -7.08 23.36 -18.69
CA PHE A 16 -5.97 23.89 -19.50
C PHE A 16 -5.04 22.76 -19.92
N GLY A 17 -4.90 22.56 -21.23
CA GLY A 17 -3.87 21.69 -21.79
C GLY A 17 -2.63 22.46 -22.22
N HIS A 18 -1.86 21.84 -23.11
CA HIS A 18 -0.65 22.39 -23.70
C HIS A 18 -0.90 23.16 -24.99
N LEU A 19 0.18 23.77 -25.51
CA LEU A 19 0.20 24.44 -26.81
C LEU A 19 -0.13 23.48 -27.96
N LYS A 20 -0.83 23.99 -28.99
CA LYS A 20 -1.21 23.24 -30.20
C LYS A 20 -0.06 22.42 -30.81
N ARG A 21 1.14 22.97 -30.88
CA ARG A 21 2.30 22.28 -31.48
C ARG A 21 2.81 21.05 -30.70
N LYS A 22 2.38 20.88 -29.44
CA LYS A 22 2.83 19.80 -28.55
C LYS A 22 1.80 18.69 -28.38
N TRP A 23 0.62 18.83 -29.00
CA TRP A 23 -0.49 17.91 -28.76
C TRP A 23 -0.27 16.54 -29.41
N ASN A 24 -0.90 15.53 -28.83
CA ASN A 24 -0.97 14.18 -29.35
C ASN A 24 -2.32 13.97 -30.06
N PRO A 25 -2.35 13.48 -31.32
CA PRO A 25 -3.60 13.24 -32.05
C PRO A 25 -4.58 12.30 -31.34
N ASN A 26 -4.09 11.34 -30.55
CA ASN A 26 -4.94 10.41 -29.80
C ASN A 26 -5.72 11.11 -28.67
N MET A 27 -5.36 12.34 -28.29
CA MET A 27 -6.11 13.17 -27.34
C MET A 27 -7.27 13.93 -27.99
N ALA A 28 -7.44 13.87 -29.32
CA ALA A 28 -8.55 14.53 -30.02
C ALA A 28 -9.94 14.26 -29.39
N PRO A 29 -10.27 13.04 -28.93
CA PRO A 29 -11.57 12.78 -28.30
C PRO A 29 -11.75 13.49 -26.96
N TYR A 30 -10.70 13.96 -26.30
CA TYR A 30 -10.76 14.62 -24.98
C TYR A 30 -10.62 16.14 -25.06
N ILE A 31 -10.21 16.68 -26.21
CA ILE A 31 -10.05 18.13 -26.43
C ILE A 31 -11.40 18.70 -26.85
N PHE A 32 -11.83 19.76 -26.16
CA PHE A 32 -13.06 20.49 -26.47
C PHE A 32 -12.83 21.51 -27.59
N MET A 33 -11.83 22.39 -27.43
CA MET A 33 -11.51 23.44 -28.40
C MET A 33 -10.06 23.93 -28.25
N GLU A 34 -9.64 24.84 -29.13
CA GLU A 34 -8.40 25.59 -29.01
C GLU A 34 -8.72 27.08 -28.78
N ARG A 35 -8.06 27.73 -27.82
CA ARG A 35 -8.16 29.17 -27.59
C ARG A 35 -6.78 29.74 -27.33
N ASN A 36 -6.41 30.81 -28.06
CA ASN A 36 -5.11 31.47 -27.93
C ASN A 36 -3.91 30.51 -28.07
N GLY A 37 -4.03 29.48 -28.92
CA GLY A 37 -2.97 28.49 -29.15
C GLY A 37 -2.83 27.41 -28.06
N ILE A 38 -3.72 27.39 -27.06
CA ILE A 38 -3.77 26.38 -26.00
C ILE A 38 -4.99 25.49 -26.20
N HIS A 39 -4.82 24.18 -26.07
CA HIS A 39 -5.93 23.24 -26.08
C HIS A 39 -6.71 23.28 -24.76
N ILE A 40 -8.03 23.29 -24.86
CA ILE A 40 -8.95 23.21 -23.73
C ILE A 40 -9.50 21.78 -23.69
N ILE A 41 -9.34 21.12 -22.56
CA ILE A 41 -9.83 19.77 -22.28
C ILE A 41 -11.31 19.82 -21.91
N ASP A 42 -12.09 18.86 -22.40
CA ASP A 42 -13.50 18.72 -22.07
C ASP A 42 -13.69 18.17 -20.64
N LEU A 43 -14.08 19.06 -19.72
CA LEU A 43 -14.28 18.72 -18.32
C LEU A 43 -15.40 17.69 -18.09
N ASN A 44 -16.40 17.60 -18.97
CA ASN A 44 -17.45 16.59 -18.80
C ASN A 44 -16.86 15.18 -18.97
N LYS A 45 -15.93 15.02 -19.91
CA LYS A 45 -15.17 13.78 -20.10
C LYS A 45 -14.22 13.53 -18.94
N THR A 46 -13.59 14.58 -18.41
CA THR A 46 -12.77 14.48 -17.20
C THR A 46 -13.58 13.96 -16.02
N VAL A 47 -14.77 14.51 -15.75
CA VAL A 47 -15.66 14.06 -14.66
C VAL A 47 -16.02 12.59 -14.83
N ALA A 48 -16.47 12.19 -16.04
CA ALA A 48 -16.81 10.80 -16.32
C ALA A 48 -15.62 9.85 -16.11
N LYS A 49 -14.42 10.24 -16.54
CA LYS A 49 -13.20 9.45 -16.37
C LYS A 49 -12.70 9.41 -14.92
N ILE A 50 -12.89 10.48 -14.16
CA ILE A 50 -12.63 10.48 -12.71
C ILE A 50 -13.57 9.49 -12.02
N GLU A 51 -14.86 9.48 -12.35
CA GLU A 51 -15.83 8.53 -11.76
C GLU A 51 -15.46 7.08 -12.10
N GLU A 52 -15.11 6.79 -13.37
CA GLU A 52 -14.66 5.47 -13.82
C GLU A 52 -13.39 5.00 -13.07
N ALA A 53 -12.37 5.85 -13.03
CA ALA A 53 -11.11 5.57 -12.34
C ALA A 53 -11.31 5.38 -10.82
N SER A 54 -12.14 6.24 -10.21
CA SER A 54 -12.47 6.20 -8.79
C SER A 54 -13.17 4.91 -8.41
N ALA A 55 -14.14 4.46 -9.21
CA ALA A 55 -14.85 3.21 -8.99
C ALA A 55 -13.89 2.00 -9.03
N ALA A 56 -13.02 1.93 -10.02
CA ALA A 56 -12.06 0.84 -10.16
C ALA A 56 -11.01 0.84 -9.03
N ILE A 57 -10.47 2.01 -8.67
CA ILE A 57 -9.52 2.16 -7.56
C ILE A 57 -10.15 1.79 -6.22
N LYS A 58 -11.41 2.18 -5.99
CA LYS A 58 -12.15 1.84 -4.78
C LYS A 58 -12.26 0.33 -4.60
N GLN A 59 -12.53 -0.43 -5.67
CA GLN A 59 -12.56 -1.89 -5.62
C GLN A 59 -11.19 -2.50 -5.27
N ILE A 60 -10.10 -1.95 -5.84
CA ILE A 60 -8.74 -2.39 -5.52
C ILE A 60 -8.42 -2.13 -4.05
N ALA A 61 -8.76 -0.94 -3.53
CA ALA A 61 -8.58 -0.59 -2.13
C ALA A 61 -9.41 -1.48 -1.20
N LYS A 62 -10.66 -1.77 -1.55
CA LYS A 62 -11.56 -2.69 -0.83
C LYS A 62 -10.98 -4.11 -0.73
N SER A 63 -10.33 -4.60 -1.79
CA SER A 63 -9.62 -5.89 -1.75
C SER A 63 -8.39 -5.91 -0.83
N GLY A 64 -7.97 -4.74 -0.33
CA GLY A 64 -6.83 -4.60 0.57
C GLY A 64 -5.47 -4.56 -0.09
N LYS A 65 -5.45 -4.41 -1.42
CA LYS A 65 -4.23 -4.32 -2.21
C LYS A 65 -3.66 -2.91 -2.15
N LYS A 66 -2.35 -2.80 -2.33
CA LYS A 66 -1.63 -1.51 -2.31
C LYS A 66 -1.61 -0.88 -3.70
N ILE A 67 -1.83 0.43 -3.74
CA ILE A 67 -1.80 1.26 -4.94
C ILE A 67 -0.59 2.19 -4.83
N LEU A 68 0.27 2.19 -5.84
CA LEU A 68 1.49 2.99 -5.83
C LEU A 68 1.28 4.28 -6.64
N PHE A 69 1.46 5.42 -5.98
CA PHE A 69 1.40 6.73 -6.64
C PHE A 69 2.77 7.12 -7.20
N VAL A 70 2.84 7.69 -8.40
CA VAL A 70 4.07 8.10 -9.06
C VAL A 70 3.92 9.53 -9.56
N ALA A 71 4.77 10.43 -9.08
CA ALA A 71 4.71 11.84 -9.42
C ALA A 71 6.05 12.54 -9.22
N THR A 72 6.96 12.54 -10.21
CA THR A 72 8.26 13.23 -10.07
C THR A 72 8.23 14.71 -10.44
N LYS A 73 7.12 15.18 -11.00
CA LYS A 73 6.91 16.58 -11.41
C LYS A 73 6.89 17.50 -10.20
N LYS A 74 7.61 18.64 -10.27
CA LYS A 74 7.81 19.56 -9.12
C LYS A 74 6.49 20.01 -8.50
N GLN A 75 5.49 20.27 -9.34
CA GLN A 75 4.17 20.75 -8.97
C GLN A 75 3.31 19.69 -8.27
N ALA A 76 3.66 18.42 -8.42
CA ALA A 76 2.94 17.28 -7.88
C ALA A 76 3.58 16.69 -6.61
N LYS A 77 4.89 16.86 -6.40
CA LYS A 77 5.66 16.17 -5.34
C LYS A 77 5.02 16.30 -3.95
N ASP A 78 4.85 17.54 -3.49
CA ASP A 78 4.41 17.82 -2.12
C ASP A 78 2.93 17.47 -1.97
N THR A 79 2.11 17.84 -2.96
CA THR A 79 0.67 17.56 -3.01
C THR A 79 0.37 16.06 -2.93
N VAL A 80 1.05 15.24 -3.75
CA VAL A 80 0.85 13.80 -3.78
C VAL A 80 1.37 13.16 -2.48
N ALA A 81 2.54 13.57 -2.00
CA ALA A 81 3.08 13.05 -0.74
C ALA A 81 2.13 13.30 0.44
N GLU A 82 1.58 14.51 0.56
CA GLU A 82 0.70 14.86 1.68
C GLU A 82 -0.63 14.11 1.62
N LEU A 83 -1.28 14.06 0.46
CA LEU A 83 -2.60 13.41 0.30
C LEU A 83 -2.50 11.89 0.46
N VAL A 84 -1.50 11.26 -0.16
CA VAL A 84 -1.38 9.79 -0.18
C VAL A 84 -0.90 9.26 1.17
N LYS A 85 -0.10 10.03 1.91
CA LYS A 85 0.33 9.66 3.27
C LYS A 85 -0.83 9.54 4.24
N LYS A 86 -1.92 10.30 4.07
CA LYS A 86 -3.14 10.22 4.90
C LYS A 86 -3.80 8.84 4.82
N VAL A 87 -3.77 8.20 3.65
CA VAL A 87 -4.37 6.86 3.42
C VAL A 87 -3.38 5.70 3.53
N ASN A 88 -2.14 5.96 3.96
CA ASN A 88 -1.07 4.97 4.11
C ASN A 88 -0.86 4.09 2.86
N MET A 89 -0.85 4.74 1.70
CA MET A 89 -0.50 4.14 0.42
C MET A 89 0.93 4.53 0.01
N PRO A 90 1.67 3.65 -0.70
CA PRO A 90 3.02 3.96 -1.13
C PRO A 90 3.03 5.00 -2.26
N TYR A 91 4.06 5.84 -2.32
CA TYR A 91 4.20 6.90 -3.34
C TYR A 91 5.65 7.16 -3.74
N VAL A 92 5.95 7.54 -4.97
CA VAL A 92 7.30 7.91 -5.44
C VAL A 92 7.24 9.31 -6.01
N THR A 93 7.89 10.26 -5.33
CA THR A 93 7.86 11.68 -5.72
C THR A 93 9.19 12.22 -6.22
N GLU A 94 10.29 11.52 -6.02
CA GLU A 94 11.61 12.05 -6.37
C GLU A 94 12.10 11.60 -7.73
N ARG A 95 12.40 10.32 -7.87
CA ARG A 95 12.87 9.73 -9.13
C ARG A 95 12.37 8.30 -9.21
N TRP A 96 11.81 7.93 -10.35
CA TRP A 96 11.55 6.53 -10.68
C TRP A 96 12.85 5.82 -11.11
N PRO A 97 13.40 4.88 -10.32
CA PRO A 97 14.51 4.07 -10.77
C PRO A 97 14.02 3.04 -11.80
N GLY A 98 14.69 2.93 -12.95
CA GLY A 98 14.40 1.86 -13.90
C GLY A 98 14.60 0.48 -13.26
N GLY A 99 13.69 -0.44 -13.54
CA GLY A 99 13.62 -1.74 -12.88
C GLY A 99 12.86 -1.72 -11.56
N MET A 100 12.10 -0.65 -11.25
CA MET A 100 11.42 -0.53 -9.96
C MET A 100 10.42 -1.66 -9.72
N LEU A 101 9.62 -1.98 -10.74
CA LEU A 101 8.63 -3.05 -10.70
C LEU A 101 9.22 -4.34 -11.27
N THR A 102 9.94 -4.20 -12.38
CA THR A 102 10.41 -5.37 -13.15
C THR A 102 11.64 -6.05 -12.57
N ASN A 103 12.41 -5.35 -11.72
CA ASN A 103 13.50 -5.92 -10.93
C ASN A 103 13.26 -5.64 -9.43
N PHE A 104 12.04 -5.91 -8.96
CA PHE A 104 11.61 -5.62 -7.59
C PHE A 104 12.47 -6.30 -6.52
N ALA A 105 13.05 -7.46 -6.82
CA ALA A 105 13.95 -8.16 -5.90
C ALA A 105 15.20 -7.30 -5.56
N THR A 106 15.72 -6.55 -6.53
CA THR A 106 16.88 -5.67 -6.32
C THR A 106 16.49 -4.40 -5.57
N ILE A 107 15.33 -3.80 -5.89
CA ILE A 107 14.80 -2.66 -5.14
C ILE A 107 14.57 -3.02 -3.67
N ARG A 108 14.03 -4.21 -3.40
CA ARG A 108 13.83 -4.70 -2.04
C ARG A 108 15.16 -4.86 -1.28
N LYS A 109 16.27 -5.19 -1.95
CA LYS A 109 17.60 -5.20 -1.32
C LYS A 109 18.04 -3.79 -0.92
N ALA A 110 17.78 -2.78 -1.75
CA ALA A 110 18.07 -1.38 -1.42
C ALA A 110 17.23 -0.89 -0.24
N VAL A 111 15.93 -1.25 -0.19
CA VAL A 111 15.05 -0.97 0.96
C VAL A 111 15.56 -1.66 2.24
N ARG A 112 15.95 -2.93 2.16
CA ARG A 112 16.53 -3.64 3.32
C ARG A 112 17.83 -2.99 3.81
N LYS A 113 18.64 -2.43 2.91
CA LYS A 113 19.86 -1.71 3.28
C LYS A 113 19.54 -0.52 4.19
N MET A 114 18.44 0.19 3.93
CA MET A 114 17.97 1.28 4.79
C MET A 114 17.69 0.78 6.22
N ALA A 115 16.90 -0.29 6.37
CA ALA A 115 16.60 -0.90 7.66
C ALA A 115 17.85 -1.43 8.38
N THR A 116 18.83 -1.96 7.64
CA THR A 116 20.12 -2.35 8.21
C THR A 116 20.89 -1.14 8.75
N ILE A 117 20.87 -0.01 8.06
CA ILE A 117 21.52 1.21 8.53
C ILE A 117 20.84 1.74 9.80
N ASP A 118 19.51 1.75 9.84
CA ASP A 118 18.77 2.15 11.05
C ASP A 118 19.12 1.24 12.24
N LYS A 119 19.28 -0.07 12.01
CA LYS A 119 19.73 -1.01 13.03
C LYS A 119 21.17 -0.76 13.50
N MET A 120 22.08 -0.38 12.60
CA MET A 120 23.46 -0.03 12.97
C MET A 120 23.52 1.22 13.86
N GLU A 121 22.57 2.13 13.67
CA GLU A 121 22.42 3.33 14.50
C GLU A 121 21.92 2.97 15.91
N THR A 122 20.95 2.04 16.04
CA THR A 122 20.44 1.58 17.35
C THR A 122 21.42 0.68 18.10
N ASP A 123 22.15 -0.18 17.39
CA ASP A 123 23.04 -1.19 17.99
C ASP A 123 24.41 -0.59 18.40
N GLY A 124 24.61 0.73 18.24
CA GLY A 124 25.85 1.43 18.60
C GLY A 124 27.03 1.18 17.66
N THR A 125 26.81 0.50 16.52
CA THR A 125 27.87 0.20 15.53
C THR A 125 28.50 1.48 14.96
N PHE A 126 27.71 2.56 14.87
CA PHE A 126 28.18 3.87 14.44
C PHE A 126 29.29 4.45 15.32
N ALA A 127 29.38 4.05 16.60
CA ALA A 127 30.42 4.51 17.53
C ALA A 127 31.81 3.97 17.14
N ASN A 128 31.86 2.79 16.54
CA ASN A 128 33.10 2.14 16.10
C ASN A 128 33.57 2.58 14.71
N MET A 129 32.76 3.39 14.01
CA MET A 129 33.08 3.92 12.69
C MET A 129 33.82 5.25 12.78
N SER A 130 34.70 5.51 11.80
CA SER A 130 35.31 6.82 11.64
C SER A 130 34.25 7.88 11.28
N LYS A 131 34.53 9.16 11.60
CA LYS A 131 33.63 10.28 11.26
C LYS A 131 33.28 10.31 9.76
N ARG A 132 34.25 9.97 8.90
CA ARG A 132 34.08 9.92 7.44
C ARG A 132 33.10 8.82 7.02
N GLU A 133 33.25 7.62 7.56
CA GLU A 133 32.36 6.49 7.27
C GLU A 133 30.94 6.75 7.78
N ARG A 134 30.81 7.27 9.01
CA ARG A 134 29.52 7.65 9.58
C ARG A 134 28.79 8.67 8.69
N LEU A 135 29.50 9.68 8.19
CA LEU A 135 28.93 10.66 7.28
C LEU A 135 28.50 10.04 5.94
N GLN A 136 29.27 9.10 5.40
CA GLN A 136 28.93 8.41 4.16
C GLN A 136 27.68 7.54 4.32
N VAL A 137 27.60 6.77 5.41
CA VAL A 137 26.43 5.93 5.73
C VAL A 137 25.19 6.80 5.97
N SER A 138 25.31 7.91 6.70
CA SER A 138 24.22 8.86 6.93
C SER A 138 23.69 9.48 5.63
N ARG A 139 24.59 9.90 4.72
CA ARG A 139 24.22 10.41 3.39
C ARG A 139 23.52 9.35 2.54
N GLU A 140 23.99 8.11 2.60
CA GLU A 140 23.36 7.00 1.91
C GLU A 140 21.95 6.73 2.43
N ARG A 141 21.78 6.69 3.76
CA ARG A 141 20.46 6.55 4.41
C ARG A 141 19.50 7.67 3.99
N ALA A 142 19.92 8.93 4.09
CA ALA A 142 19.11 10.08 3.69
C ALA A 142 18.70 10.01 2.21
N LYS A 143 19.59 9.53 1.34
CA LYS A 143 19.30 9.32 -0.09
C LYS A 143 18.31 8.17 -0.31
N LEU A 144 18.43 7.08 0.44
CA LEU A 144 17.50 5.96 0.35
C LEU A 144 16.11 6.35 0.86
N GLU A 145 16.03 7.00 2.01
CA GLU A 145 14.78 7.48 2.60
C GLU A 145 14.03 8.43 1.67
N LYS A 146 14.76 9.41 1.10
CA LYS A 146 14.18 10.37 0.16
C LYS A 146 13.59 9.71 -1.09
N ASN A 147 14.18 8.62 -1.59
CA ASN A 147 13.74 7.99 -2.84
C ASN A 147 12.79 6.82 -2.65
N LEU A 148 12.95 6.05 -1.56
CA LEU A 148 12.29 4.75 -1.35
C LEU A 148 11.64 4.62 0.04
N GLY A 149 11.63 5.67 0.88
CA GLY A 149 11.11 5.61 2.25
C GLY A 149 9.65 5.16 2.32
N SER A 150 8.82 5.67 1.42
CA SER A 150 7.39 5.34 1.30
C SER A 150 7.09 3.91 0.83
N ILE A 151 8.04 3.22 0.20
CA ILE A 151 7.89 1.83 -0.27
C ILE A 151 8.58 0.84 0.68
N SER A 152 9.05 1.32 1.84
CA SER A 152 9.74 0.48 2.83
C SER A 152 8.86 -0.69 3.30
N ASP A 153 7.57 -0.43 3.50
CA ASP A 153 6.57 -1.42 3.92
C ASP A 153 6.09 -2.33 2.78
N LEU A 154 6.56 -2.11 1.56
CA LEU A 154 6.07 -2.82 0.38
C LEU A 154 6.73 -4.20 0.25
N SER A 155 6.02 -5.23 0.67
CA SER A 155 6.50 -6.63 0.59
C SER A 155 6.33 -7.26 -0.80
N ARG A 156 5.24 -6.92 -1.49
CA ARG A 156 4.82 -7.46 -2.80
C ARG A 156 4.65 -6.33 -3.81
N LEU A 157 4.58 -6.66 -5.09
CA LEU A 157 4.31 -5.67 -6.13
C LEU A 157 2.97 -4.96 -5.87
N PRO A 158 2.87 -3.66 -6.19
CA PRO A 158 1.61 -2.94 -6.12
C PRO A 158 0.62 -3.54 -7.12
N SER A 159 -0.66 -3.49 -6.80
CA SER A 159 -1.70 -4.04 -7.68
C SER A 159 -2.27 -3.02 -8.66
N ALA A 160 -1.94 -1.75 -8.49
CA ALA A 160 -2.23 -0.69 -9.43
C ALA A 160 -1.23 0.46 -9.26
N LEU A 161 -1.11 1.27 -10.31
CA LEU A 161 -0.31 2.48 -10.32
C LEU A 161 -1.18 3.68 -10.63
N PHE A 162 -0.99 4.76 -9.88
CA PHE A 162 -1.53 6.07 -10.20
C PHE A 162 -0.39 7.00 -10.61
N ILE A 163 -0.41 7.52 -11.84
CA ILE A 163 0.71 8.23 -12.46
C ILE A 163 0.31 9.67 -12.77
N VAL A 164 1.12 10.64 -12.37
CA VAL A 164 0.98 12.05 -12.76
C VAL A 164 1.97 12.33 -13.88
N ASP A 165 1.46 12.68 -15.07
CA ASP A 165 2.21 12.92 -16.30
C ASP A 165 2.88 11.65 -16.87
N ILE A 166 2.21 10.99 -17.82
CA ILE A 166 2.73 9.77 -18.45
C ILE A 166 3.93 10.02 -19.36
N THR A 167 4.06 11.22 -19.92
CA THR A 167 5.23 11.55 -20.75
C THR A 167 6.48 11.66 -19.90
N LYS A 168 6.35 12.23 -18.70
CA LYS A 168 7.44 12.29 -17.73
C LYS A 168 7.77 10.91 -17.18
N GLU A 169 6.76 10.12 -16.83
CA GLU A 169 6.89 8.80 -16.17
C GLU A 169 6.78 7.61 -17.13
N HIS A 170 7.18 7.77 -18.40
CA HIS A 170 7.08 6.72 -19.42
C HIS A 170 7.73 5.37 -19.01
N ILE A 171 8.80 5.39 -18.20
CA ILE A 171 9.44 4.17 -17.67
C ILE A 171 8.49 3.43 -16.73
N ALA A 172 7.78 4.14 -15.85
CA ALA A 172 6.82 3.53 -14.93
C ALA A 172 5.66 2.89 -15.71
N VAL A 173 5.14 3.59 -16.72
CA VAL A 173 4.08 3.09 -17.62
C VAL A 173 4.55 1.82 -18.35
N ALA A 174 5.75 1.85 -18.95
CA ALA A 174 6.30 0.71 -19.68
C ALA A 174 6.52 -0.51 -18.78
N GLU A 175 7.04 -0.31 -17.57
CA GLU A 175 7.21 -1.38 -16.59
C GLU A 175 5.88 -1.96 -16.11
N ALA A 176 4.88 -1.10 -15.85
CA ALA A 176 3.54 -1.51 -15.46
C ALA A 176 2.88 -2.39 -16.52
N LYS A 177 2.93 -1.92 -17.78
CA LYS A 177 2.39 -2.62 -18.94
C LYS A 177 3.03 -3.99 -19.14
N ARG A 178 4.35 -4.09 -18.97
CA ARG A 178 5.09 -5.36 -19.08
C ARG A 178 4.69 -6.38 -18.01
N LEU A 179 4.25 -5.92 -16.85
CA LEU A 179 3.83 -6.76 -15.72
C LEU A 179 2.31 -6.90 -15.59
N ASN A 180 1.55 -6.36 -16.55
CA ASN A 180 0.09 -6.33 -16.53
C ASN A 180 -0.49 -5.71 -15.25
N ILE A 181 0.18 -4.70 -14.72
CA ILE A 181 -0.33 -3.93 -13.58
C ILE A 181 -1.24 -2.83 -14.14
N PRO A 182 -2.51 -2.74 -13.70
CA PRO A 182 -3.43 -1.70 -14.18
C PRO A 182 -2.93 -0.32 -13.80
N THR A 183 -3.07 0.60 -14.76
CA THR A 183 -2.56 1.96 -14.70
C THR A 183 -3.69 2.97 -14.73
N PHE A 184 -3.61 3.94 -13.83
CA PHE A 184 -4.46 5.11 -13.74
C PHE A 184 -3.57 6.33 -13.91
N ALA A 185 -3.94 7.30 -14.73
CA ALA A 185 -3.07 8.45 -14.93
C ALA A 185 -3.79 9.74 -15.25
N ILE A 186 -3.18 10.85 -14.83
CA ILE A 186 -3.50 12.18 -15.34
C ILE A 186 -2.81 12.32 -16.70
N VAL A 187 -3.61 12.59 -17.74
CA VAL A 187 -3.15 12.66 -19.13
C VAL A 187 -3.47 14.04 -19.68
N ASP A 188 -2.43 14.83 -19.94
CA ASP A 188 -2.57 16.10 -20.66
C ASP A 188 -2.58 15.85 -22.19
N THR A 189 -2.95 16.87 -22.93
CA THR A 189 -3.04 16.95 -24.40
C THR A 189 -1.79 16.52 -25.16
N ASN A 190 -0.58 16.55 -24.57
CA ASN A 190 0.66 16.08 -25.20
C ASN A 190 0.88 14.55 -25.08
N SER A 191 0.09 13.91 -24.24
CA SER A 191 0.25 12.52 -23.83
C SER A 191 -0.65 11.58 -24.63
N ASN A 192 -0.28 10.30 -24.73
CA ASN A 192 -1.09 9.30 -25.44
C ASN A 192 -2.03 8.56 -24.47
N PRO A 193 -3.36 8.77 -24.51
CA PRO A 193 -4.28 8.17 -23.54
C PRO A 193 -4.38 6.65 -23.68
N ASN A 194 -3.98 6.08 -24.82
CA ASN A 194 -4.03 4.63 -25.08
C ASN A 194 -2.92 3.84 -24.38
N GLU A 195 -1.97 4.51 -23.74
CA GLU A 195 -0.88 3.87 -22.99
C GLU A 195 -1.29 3.46 -21.57
N VAL A 196 -2.46 3.94 -21.13
CA VAL A 196 -2.97 3.77 -19.77
C VAL A 196 -4.37 3.16 -19.81
N ASP A 197 -4.69 2.31 -18.83
CA ASP A 197 -5.97 1.62 -18.78
C ASP A 197 -7.12 2.57 -18.39
N PHE A 198 -6.86 3.46 -17.44
CA PHE A 198 -7.81 4.48 -16.96
C PHE A 198 -7.23 5.90 -17.11
N PRO A 199 -7.34 6.50 -18.31
CA PRO A 199 -6.85 7.87 -18.54
C PRO A 199 -7.83 8.91 -17.99
N ILE A 200 -7.31 9.83 -17.17
CA ILE A 200 -8.04 11.00 -16.67
C ILE A 200 -7.53 12.23 -17.43
N PRO A 201 -8.28 12.75 -18.42
CA PRO A 201 -7.84 13.89 -19.22
C PRO A 201 -7.84 15.16 -18.38
N ALA A 202 -6.67 15.74 -18.12
CA ALA A 202 -6.54 16.89 -17.22
C ALA A 202 -5.14 17.53 -17.28
N ASN A 203 -5.08 18.78 -16.80
CA ASN A 203 -3.84 19.53 -16.61
C ASN A 203 -2.93 18.90 -15.54
N ASP A 204 -1.71 18.53 -15.90
CA ASP A 204 -0.70 18.00 -15.00
C ASP A 204 0.39 19.01 -14.59
N ASP A 205 0.35 20.25 -15.12
CA ASP A 205 1.30 21.33 -14.80
C ASP A 205 0.86 22.18 -13.60
N ALA A 206 -0.45 22.23 -13.30
CA ALA A 206 -0.99 23.02 -12.21
C ALA A 206 -1.14 22.22 -10.91
N SER A 207 -0.51 22.68 -9.83
CA SER A 207 -0.60 22.02 -8.51
C SER A 207 -2.04 21.90 -8.00
N LYS A 208 -2.90 22.90 -8.26
CA LYS A 208 -4.33 22.87 -7.89
C LYS A 208 -5.10 21.79 -8.64
N SER A 209 -4.86 21.66 -9.95
CA SER A 209 -5.46 20.61 -10.79
C SER A 209 -5.10 19.23 -10.26
N ILE A 210 -3.81 18.98 -10.05
CA ILE A 210 -3.30 17.71 -9.51
C ILE A 210 -3.91 17.44 -8.13
N ALA A 211 -4.00 18.45 -7.26
CA ALA A 211 -4.56 18.31 -5.92
C ALA A 211 -6.03 17.85 -5.94
N ILE A 212 -6.87 18.43 -6.80
CA ILE A 212 -8.29 18.05 -6.88
C ILE A 212 -8.43 16.61 -7.38
N ILE A 213 -7.71 16.25 -8.45
CA ILE A 213 -7.83 14.91 -9.03
C ILE A 213 -7.29 13.84 -8.08
N VAL A 214 -6.09 14.05 -7.54
CA VAL A 214 -5.50 13.12 -6.58
C VAL A 214 -6.35 13.06 -5.30
N GLY A 215 -6.91 14.18 -4.86
CA GLY A 215 -7.82 14.25 -3.72
C GLY A 215 -9.07 13.40 -3.92
N ALA A 216 -9.72 13.47 -5.08
CA ALA A 216 -10.89 12.67 -5.42
C ALA A 216 -10.58 11.16 -5.42
N ILE A 217 -9.41 10.79 -5.96
CA ILE A 217 -8.95 9.40 -6.00
C ILE A 217 -8.60 8.89 -4.60
N VAL A 218 -7.92 9.70 -3.79
CA VAL A 218 -7.57 9.37 -2.40
C VAL A 218 -8.83 9.22 -1.54
N ALA A 219 -9.83 10.10 -1.70
CA ALA A 219 -11.11 9.96 -1.03
C ALA A 219 -11.81 8.63 -1.39
N SER A 220 -11.74 8.22 -2.66
CA SER A 220 -12.29 6.94 -3.11
C SER A 220 -11.53 5.73 -2.53
N ILE A 221 -10.21 5.84 -2.35
CA ILE A 221 -9.39 4.84 -1.65
C ILE A 221 -9.82 4.75 -0.18
N GLU A 222 -9.99 5.88 0.49
CA GLU A 222 -10.41 5.94 1.89
C GLU A 222 -11.79 5.29 2.08
N GLU A 223 -12.76 5.61 1.22
CA GLU A 223 -14.07 4.94 1.19
C GLU A 223 -13.91 3.41 1.01
N GLY A 224 -13.07 2.97 0.07
CA GLY A 224 -12.83 1.54 -0.14
C GLY A 224 -12.18 0.83 1.05
N ILE A 225 -11.28 1.51 1.77
CA ILE A 225 -10.67 0.99 3.00
C ILE A 225 -11.70 0.92 4.13
N ALA A 226 -12.56 1.93 4.25
CA ALA A 226 -13.61 1.98 5.28
C ALA A 226 -14.64 0.85 5.06
N GLU A 227 -15.12 0.66 3.83
CA GLU A 227 -16.02 -0.44 3.48
C GLU A 227 -15.40 -1.80 3.79
N ARG A 228 -14.10 -1.99 3.51
CA ARG A 228 -13.41 -3.22 3.85
C ARG A 228 -13.38 -3.50 5.35
N LYS A 229 -13.18 -2.47 6.18
CA LYS A 229 -13.19 -2.62 7.64
C LYS A 229 -14.57 -3.06 8.11
N PHE A 230 -15.61 -2.35 7.66
CA PHE A 230 -16.99 -2.68 7.96
C PHE A 230 -17.39 -4.09 7.54
N ASP A 231 -17.01 -4.53 6.33
CA ASP A 231 -17.29 -5.89 5.85
C ASP A 231 -16.55 -6.96 6.68
N LYS A 232 -15.38 -6.64 7.24
CA LYS A 232 -14.66 -7.54 8.15
C LYS A 232 -15.32 -7.62 9.51
N ASP A 233 -15.67 -6.47 10.08
CA ASP A 233 -16.29 -6.40 11.41
C ASP A 233 -17.62 -7.16 11.40
N LYS A 234 -18.44 -6.99 10.34
CA LYS A 234 -19.65 -7.79 10.13
C LYS A 234 -19.39 -9.28 9.97
N ALA A 235 -18.37 -9.66 9.20
CA ALA A 235 -18.05 -11.07 9.02
C ALA A 235 -17.50 -11.72 10.29
N GLU A 236 -16.91 -10.94 11.20
CA GLU A 236 -16.50 -11.38 12.54
C GLU A 236 -17.72 -11.53 13.45
N GLU A 237 -18.65 -10.56 13.45
CA GLU A 237 -19.93 -10.65 14.18
C GLU A 237 -20.79 -11.84 13.73
N GLU A 238 -20.96 -12.06 12.42
CA GLU A 238 -21.71 -13.20 11.87
C GLU A 238 -21.05 -14.54 12.20
N ARG A 239 -19.71 -14.58 12.31
CA ARG A 239 -18.98 -15.78 12.74
C ARG A 239 -19.17 -16.03 14.23
N ASP A 240 -19.11 -15.00 15.06
CA ASP A 240 -19.31 -15.12 16.49
C ASP A 240 -20.75 -15.56 16.81
N GLU A 241 -21.75 -15.03 16.10
CA GLU A 241 -23.15 -15.45 16.20
C GLU A 241 -23.36 -16.91 15.72
N ALA A 242 -22.72 -17.31 14.62
CA ALA A 242 -22.79 -18.69 14.13
C ALA A 242 -22.16 -19.67 15.14
N VAL A 243 -20.99 -19.34 15.69
CA VAL A 243 -20.32 -20.14 16.73
C VAL A 243 -21.17 -20.20 17.99
N GLU A 244 -21.80 -19.10 18.41
CA GLU A 244 -22.69 -19.10 19.57
C GLU A 244 -23.96 -19.94 19.34
N SER A 245 -24.49 -19.95 18.11
CA SER A 245 -25.63 -20.79 17.73
C SER A 245 -25.28 -22.28 17.68
N GLU A 246 -24.09 -22.65 17.20
CA GLU A 246 -23.60 -24.03 17.19
C GLU A 246 -23.28 -24.52 18.62
N ILE A 247 -22.74 -23.66 19.49
CA ILE A 247 -22.53 -23.99 20.90
C ILE A 247 -23.88 -24.19 21.60
N LYS A 248 -24.89 -23.38 21.31
CA LYS A 248 -26.25 -23.55 21.86
C LYS A 248 -26.92 -24.82 21.34
N SER A 249 -26.81 -25.15 20.05
CA SER A 249 -27.38 -26.39 19.51
C SER A 249 -26.68 -27.63 20.06
N ALA A 250 -25.35 -27.62 20.16
CA ALA A 250 -24.59 -28.72 20.75
C ALA A 250 -24.85 -28.87 22.27
N ALA A 251 -25.13 -27.78 22.98
CA ALA A 251 -25.55 -27.84 24.37
C ALA A 251 -26.97 -28.42 24.55
N ILE A 252 -27.89 -28.15 23.61
CA ILE A 252 -29.24 -28.71 23.62
C ILE A 252 -29.21 -30.22 23.28
N GLU A 253 -28.44 -30.63 22.26
CA GLU A 253 -28.26 -32.06 21.95
C GLU A 253 -27.59 -32.84 23.10
N ALA A 254 -26.69 -32.20 23.85
CA ALA A 254 -26.07 -32.81 25.02
C ALA A 254 -27.02 -32.94 26.23
N ILE A 255 -28.11 -32.17 26.26
CA ILE A 255 -29.17 -32.25 27.28
C ILE A 255 -30.19 -33.33 26.91
N ASP A 256 -30.51 -33.50 25.62
CA ASP A 256 -31.41 -34.58 25.14
C ASP A 256 -30.78 -35.98 25.19
N GLU A 257 -29.45 -36.10 25.29
CA GLU A 257 -28.76 -37.37 25.52
C GLU A 257 -28.67 -37.80 27.01
N GLU A 258 -29.13 -36.98 27.97
CA GLU A 258 -29.16 -37.35 29.40
C GLU A 258 -30.51 -37.97 29.80
N ASP A 259 -30.88 -39.08 29.16
CA ASP A 259 -31.90 -40.01 29.66
C ASP A 259 -31.44 -41.49 29.60
N SER A 260 -30.15 -41.74 29.86
CA SER A 260 -29.68 -43.04 30.37
C SER A 260 -28.44 -42.88 31.26
N GLU A 261 -28.52 -43.38 32.50
CA GLU A 261 -27.60 -43.04 33.60
C GLU A 261 -26.14 -43.57 33.50
N ASP A 262 -25.75 -44.32 32.48
CA ASP A 262 -24.47 -45.06 32.50
C ASP A 262 -23.24 -44.34 31.92
N THR A 263 -23.37 -43.10 31.42
CA THR A 263 -22.28 -42.41 30.68
C THR A 263 -21.53 -41.30 31.44
N LYS A 264 -21.82 -41.06 32.72
CA LYS A 264 -21.17 -39.98 33.50
C LYS A 264 -19.65 -40.16 33.68
N ASN A 265 -19.15 -41.40 33.72
CA ASN A 265 -17.71 -41.66 33.94
C ASN A 265 -16.84 -41.64 32.65
N LYS A 266 -17.44 -41.70 31.45
CA LYS A 266 -16.69 -41.60 30.17
C LYS A 266 -16.62 -40.16 29.63
N LYS A 267 -17.65 -39.34 29.84
CA LYS A 267 -17.70 -37.96 29.34
C LYS A 267 -16.71 -37.01 30.08
N LEU A 268 -16.38 -37.27 31.36
CA LEU A 268 -15.37 -36.49 32.09
C LEU A 268 -13.95 -36.67 31.52
N ALA A 269 -13.61 -37.89 31.05
CA ALA A 269 -12.32 -38.21 30.44
C ALA A 269 -12.15 -37.59 29.03
N ALA A 270 -13.24 -37.43 28.28
CA ALA A 270 -13.22 -36.78 26.97
C ALA A 270 -13.11 -35.24 27.08
N LYS A 271 -13.76 -34.64 28.09
CA LYS A 271 -13.73 -33.18 28.35
C LYS A 271 -12.34 -32.68 28.81
N VAL A 272 -11.53 -33.56 29.44
CA VAL A 272 -10.13 -33.27 29.78
C VAL A 272 -9.21 -33.40 28.55
N LYS A 273 -9.51 -34.30 27.61
CA LYS A 273 -8.73 -34.47 26.37
C LYS A 273 -8.94 -33.32 25.37
N LEU A 274 -10.18 -32.88 25.19
CA LEU A 274 -10.51 -31.77 24.27
C LEU A 274 -9.94 -30.43 24.75
N LYS A 275 -9.94 -30.17 26.07
CA LYS A 275 -9.27 -28.98 26.64
C LYS A 275 -7.74 -29.01 26.53
N ALA A 276 -7.13 -30.20 26.43
CA ALA A 276 -5.68 -30.32 26.23
C ALA A 276 -5.27 -30.06 24.76
N ASP A 277 -6.13 -30.44 23.81
CA ASP A 277 -5.88 -30.24 22.37
C ASP A 277 -6.23 -28.80 21.90
N GLU A 278 -7.21 -28.13 22.51
CA GLU A 278 -7.52 -26.72 22.20
C GLU A 278 -6.52 -25.71 22.77
N PHE A 279 -5.79 -26.04 23.86
CA PHE A 279 -4.83 -25.11 24.47
C PHE A 279 -3.40 -25.22 23.92
N ALA A 280 -3.17 -26.05 22.90
CA ALA A 280 -1.91 -26.10 22.16
C ALA A 280 -2.20 -25.89 20.67
N PRO A 281 -2.09 -24.65 20.15
CA PRO A 281 -0.76 -24.09 19.96
C PRO A 281 -0.71 -22.54 19.91
N LYS A 282 -0.03 -21.88 20.86
CA LYS A 282 0.61 -20.57 20.60
C LYS A 282 1.93 -20.30 21.34
N ALA A 283 2.41 -21.23 22.20
CA ALA A 283 3.70 -21.07 22.89
C ALA A 283 4.85 -21.95 22.35
N ALA A 284 4.59 -22.88 21.42
CA ALA A 284 5.61 -23.85 20.95
C ALA A 284 6.36 -23.44 19.66
N ALA A 285 5.86 -22.47 18.88
CA ALA A 285 6.52 -22.03 17.65
C ALA A 285 7.62 -20.97 17.87
N GLU A 286 7.63 -20.28 19.02
CA GLU A 286 8.61 -19.22 19.31
C GLU A 286 9.84 -19.66 20.14
N ARG A 287 9.89 -20.90 20.66
CA ARG A 287 11.04 -21.38 21.46
C ARG A 287 12.07 -22.24 20.72
N LYS A 288 11.88 -22.54 19.42
CA LYS A 288 12.83 -23.39 18.65
C LYS A 288 13.99 -22.65 17.96
N LYS A 289 14.25 -21.36 18.26
CA LYS A 289 15.40 -20.63 17.69
C LYS A 289 16.40 -20.01 18.68
N VAL A 290 16.37 -20.38 19.96
CA VAL A 290 17.45 -20.01 20.88
C VAL A 290 17.94 -21.26 21.61
N ALA A 291 19.08 -21.78 21.18
CA ALA A 291 19.83 -22.80 21.91
C ALA A 291 20.51 -22.14 23.12
N PRO A 292 20.26 -22.56 24.36
CA PRO A 292 21.16 -22.25 25.46
C PRO A 292 22.30 -23.27 25.46
N LYS A 293 23.53 -22.81 25.28
CA LYS A 293 24.74 -23.59 25.58
C LYS A 293 24.71 -23.98 27.05
N ALA A 294 24.87 -25.28 27.31
CA ALA A 294 24.89 -25.88 28.63
C ALA A 294 26.00 -25.27 29.51
N PHE A 295 25.61 -24.77 30.67
CA PHE A 295 26.50 -24.42 31.78
C PHE A 295 26.61 -25.67 32.66
N ASN A 296 27.77 -26.34 32.59
CA ASN A 296 28.07 -27.52 33.40
C ASN A 296 28.54 -27.05 34.79
N LYS A 297 27.86 -27.47 35.86
CA LYS A 297 28.33 -27.29 37.25
C LYS A 297 28.60 -28.67 37.85
N GLY A 298 29.85 -28.89 38.28
CA GLY A 298 30.16 -29.93 39.25
C GLY A 298 31.65 -30.20 39.41
N ALA A 299 32.15 -30.01 40.64
CA ALA A 299 33.49 -30.27 41.19
C ALA A 299 34.53 -29.16 40.94
N GLY A 300 35.17 -28.52 41.94
CA GLY A 300 35.29 -28.79 43.37
C GLY A 300 36.73 -28.44 43.80
N THR A 301 36.89 -27.64 44.87
CA THR A 301 38.15 -27.35 45.62
C THR A 301 39.23 -26.53 44.88
N ARG A 302 40.01 -25.57 45.44
CA ARG A 302 40.30 -25.00 46.77
C ARG A 302 41.09 -23.69 46.51
N PRO A 303 41.10 -22.65 47.36
CA PRO A 303 41.90 -21.45 47.12
C PRO A 303 43.34 -21.62 47.63
N LYS A 304 44.33 -21.13 46.87
CA LYS A 304 45.66 -20.83 47.41
C LYS A 304 46.09 -19.43 47.02
N LYS A 305 46.33 -18.64 48.08
CA LYS A 305 47.13 -17.42 48.13
C LYS A 305 48.48 -17.60 47.44
N LYS A 306 48.90 -16.63 46.64
CA LYS A 306 50.03 -15.73 46.92
C LYS A 306 50.04 -14.62 45.88
#